data_AF-A0A7C1ZZH9-F1
#
_entry.id   AF-A0A7C1ZZH9-F1
#
_cell.length_a   1.000
_cell.length_b   1.000
_cell.length_c   1.000
_cell.angle_alpha   90.00
_cell.angle_beta   90.00
_cell.angle_gamma   90.00
#
_symmetry.space_group_name_H-M   'P 1'
#
loop_
_entity.id
_entity.type
_entity.pdbx_description
1 polymer ?
#
loop_
_entity_poly.entity_id
_entity_poly.type
_entity_poly.pdbx_seq_one_letter_code
_entity_poly.pdbx_strand_id
1 'polypeptide(L)'
;RKNPVIAAVFSFLVWGLGEMYAAVTNLKIAVGMVLFVGWVVYLLVAPFFIENILFLVAVLLVLGLPSAFDAYRDAKRYNMHIKIREMERKRVGNVCPECGAKLEGNPRFCPQCGKKLVW
;
A
#
# COMPACT_ATOMS: atom_id res chain seq x y z
N ARG A 1 7.53 -4.56 3.17
CA ARG A 1 6.17 -4.50 3.76
C ARG A 1 5.99 -3.12 4.36
N LYS A 2 4.86 -2.47 4.10
CA LYS A 2 4.56 -1.15 4.68
C LYS A 2 3.75 -1.33 5.96
N ASN A 3 3.97 -0.51 6.98
CA ASN A 3 3.17 -0.60 8.20
C ASN A 3 1.82 0.12 7.99
N PRO A 4 0.67 -0.56 8.05
CA PRO A 4 -0.63 0.07 7.80
C PRO A 4 -0.98 1.14 8.83
N VAL A 5 -0.46 1.04 10.06
CA VAL A 5 -0.68 2.06 11.10
C VAL A 5 -0.02 3.37 10.71
N ILE A 6 1.20 3.32 10.17
CA ILE A 6 1.93 4.52 9.73
C ILE A 6 1.18 5.22 8.58
N ALA A 7 0.62 4.44 7.64
CA ALA A 7 -0.20 4.99 6.56
C ALA A 7 -1.44 5.74 7.10
N ALA A 8 -2.12 5.16 8.09
CA ALA A 8 -3.30 5.76 8.72
C ALA A 8 -2.95 7.07 9.45
N VAL A 9 -1.87 7.05 10.24
CA VAL A 9 -1.42 8.24 11.00
C VAL A 9 -1.04 9.37 10.05
N PHE A 10 -0.32 9.07 8.97
CA PHE A 10 0.06 10.08 7.99
C PHE A 10 -1.14 10.69 7.25
N SER A 11 -2.14 9.88 6.87
CA SER A 11 -3.38 10.41 6.29
C SER A 11 -4.22 11.24 7.27
N PHE A 12 -4.14 10.95 8.56
CA PHE A 12 -4.85 11.70 9.59
C PHE A 12 -4.19 13.06 9.87
N LEU A 13 -2.86 13.10 9.96
CA LEU A 13 -2.12 14.33 10.25
C LEU A 13 -2.15 15.31 9.08
N VAL A 14 -2.00 14.80 7.87
CA VAL A 14 -1.92 15.61 6.66
C VAL A 14 -2.66 14.88 5.55
N TRP A 15 -3.67 15.51 4.97
CA TRP A 15 -4.40 14.84 3.90
C TRP A 15 -3.47 14.52 2.72
N GLY A 16 -3.63 13.31 2.19
CA GLY A 16 -2.84 12.81 1.06
C GLY A 16 -1.50 12.16 1.41
N LEU A 17 -0.93 12.43 2.59
CA LEU A 17 0.40 11.92 2.97
C LEU A 17 0.41 10.39 3.17
N GLY A 18 -0.68 9.82 3.71
CA GLY A 18 -0.79 8.36 3.84
C GLY A 18 -0.99 7.63 2.51
N GLU A 19 -1.64 8.25 1.52
CA GLU A 19 -1.77 7.69 0.17
C GLU A 19 -0.42 7.69 -0.56
N MET A 20 0.35 8.77 -0.42
CA MET A 20 1.72 8.86 -0.92
C MET A 20 2.65 7.85 -0.24
N TYR A 21 2.50 7.60 1.07
CA TYR A 21 3.25 6.57 1.77
C TYR A 21 2.86 5.16 1.30
N ALA A 22 1.55 4.89 1.15
CA ALA A 22 1.06 3.60 0.69
C ALA A 22 1.50 3.30 -0.75
N ALA A 23 1.59 4.31 -1.63
CA ALA A 23 2.10 4.25 -3.01
C ALA A 23 1.79 2.93 -3.73
N VAL A 24 0.52 2.53 -3.69
CA VAL A 24 0.05 1.23 -4.21
C VAL A 24 -0.14 1.31 -5.73
N THR A 25 -0.72 2.41 -6.22
CA THR A 25 -0.96 2.67 -7.64
C THR A 25 -0.57 4.12 -7.98
N ASN A 26 -0.18 4.36 -9.23
CA ASN A 26 0.14 5.71 -9.72
C ASN A 26 -1.05 6.68 -9.55
N LEU A 27 -2.28 6.16 -9.71
CA LEU A 27 -3.50 6.94 -9.50
C LEU A 27 -3.64 7.40 -8.05
N LYS A 28 -3.45 6.51 -7.07
CA LYS A 28 -3.54 6.88 -5.66
C LYS A 28 -2.43 7.83 -5.22
N ILE A 29 -1.24 7.74 -5.82
CA ILE A 29 -0.18 8.72 -5.59
C ILE A 29 -0.60 10.11 -6.09
N ALA A 30 -1.21 10.18 -7.27
CA ALA A 30 -1.71 11.45 -7.82
C ALA A 30 -2.86 12.03 -6.98
N VAL A 31 -3.79 11.21 -6.52
CA VAL A 31 -4.86 11.63 -5.59
C VAL A 31 -4.25 12.17 -4.30
N GLY A 32 -3.26 11.48 -3.73
CA GLY A 32 -2.52 11.94 -2.56
C GLY A 32 -1.86 13.30 -2.76
N MET A 33 -1.24 13.55 -3.92
CA MET A 33 -0.65 14.86 -4.24
C MET A 33 -1.71 15.96 -4.32
N VAL A 34 -2.85 15.70 -4.97
CA VAL A 34 -3.94 16.68 -5.07
C VAL A 34 -4.51 17.00 -3.69
N LEU A 35 -4.74 15.98 -2.84
CA LEU A 35 -5.20 16.16 -1.47
C LEU A 35 -4.20 16.94 -0.62
N PHE A 36 -2.90 16.68 -0.79
CA PHE A 36 -1.84 17.40 -0.10
C PHE A 36 -1.80 18.88 -0.50
N VAL A 37 -1.86 19.18 -1.80
CA VAL A 37 -1.93 20.57 -2.29
C VAL A 37 -3.19 21.26 -1.77
N GLY A 38 -4.34 20.59 -1.85
CA GLY A 38 -5.60 21.10 -1.32
C GLY A 38 -5.54 21.40 0.19
N TRP A 39 -4.87 20.53 0.96
CA TRP A 39 -4.67 20.73 2.40
C TRP A 39 -3.76 21.93 2.70
N VAL A 40 -2.67 22.11 1.95
CA VAL A 40 -1.79 23.29 2.10
C VAL A 40 -2.54 24.57 1.74
N VAL A 41 -3.29 24.58 0.64
CA VAL A 41 -4.13 25.72 0.26
C VAL A 41 -5.17 26.01 1.33
N TYR A 42 -5.83 24.97 1.87
CA TYR A 42 -6.80 25.12 2.94
C TYR A 42 -6.19 25.77 4.19
N LEU A 43 -5.01 25.32 4.63
CA LEU A 43 -4.33 25.92 5.78
C LEU A 43 -3.91 27.38 5.56
N LEU A 44 -3.56 27.74 4.32
CA LEU A 44 -3.20 29.12 3.98
C LEU A 44 -4.42 30.04 3.85
N VAL A 45 -5.52 29.54 3.31
CA VAL A 45 -6.71 30.34 2.98
C VAL A 45 -7.69 30.41 4.15
N ALA A 46 -7.94 29.30 4.84
CA ALA A 46 -8.93 29.20 5.93
C ALA A 46 -8.83 30.30 7.01
N PRO A 47 -7.63 30.72 7.48
CA PRO A 47 -7.50 31.76 8.51
C PRO A 47 -8.05 33.13 8.09
N PHE A 48 -8.11 33.40 6.78
CA PHE A 48 -8.63 34.67 6.25
C PHE A 48 -10.15 34.72 6.17
N PHE A 49 -10.82 33.56 6.15
CA PHE A 49 -12.26 33.45 5.90
C PHE A 49 -13.04 32.89 7.10
N ILE A 50 -12.37 32.15 7.98
CA ILE A 50 -13.00 31.44 9.09
C ILE A 50 -12.42 32.01 10.39
N GLU A 51 -13.19 32.83 11.10
CA GLU A 51 -12.78 33.34 12.43
C GLU A 51 -12.86 32.26 13.52
N ASN A 52 -13.68 31.21 13.31
CA ASN A 52 -13.89 30.16 14.29
C ASN A 52 -13.03 28.91 14.00
N ILE A 53 -11.97 28.73 14.79
CA ILE A 53 -11.02 27.61 14.67
C ILE A 53 -11.69 26.23 14.79
N LEU A 54 -12.83 26.12 15.47
CA LEU A 54 -13.56 24.85 15.61
C LEU A 54 -14.06 24.31 14.27
N PHE A 55 -14.44 25.20 13.34
CA PHE A 55 -14.86 24.80 12.01
C PHE A 55 -13.67 24.22 11.21
N LEU A 56 -12.48 24.75 11.45
CA LEU A 56 -11.24 24.28 10.82
C LEU A 56 -10.90 22.85 11.26
N VAL A 57 -10.97 22.60 12.57
CA VAL A 57 -10.76 21.27 13.15
C VAL A 57 -11.85 20.28 12.71
N ALA A 58 -13.11 20.72 12.63
CA ALA A 58 -14.21 19.87 12.20
C ALA A 58 -14.01 19.36 10.76
N VAL A 59 -13.62 20.25 9.84
CA VAL A 59 -13.31 19.89 8.45
C VAL A 59 -12.14 18.92 8.37
N LEU A 60 -11.06 19.16 9.14
CA LEU A 60 -9.90 18.26 9.25
C LEU A 60 -10.29 16.85 9.69
N LEU A 61 -11.14 16.73 10.71
CA LEU A 61 -11.59 15.44 11.23
C LEU A 61 -12.54 14.72 10.26
N VAL A 62 -13.51 15.44 9.67
CA VAL A 62 -14.51 14.86 8.77
C VAL A 62 -13.89 14.29 7.50
N LEU A 63 -12.88 14.94 6.94
CA LEU A 63 -12.20 14.44 5.74
C LEU A 63 -10.98 13.56 6.08
N GLY A 64 -10.32 13.81 7.22
CA GLY A 64 -9.15 13.06 7.65
C GLY A 64 -9.46 11.63 8.09
N LEU A 65 -10.56 11.41 8.82
CA LEU A 65 -10.92 10.07 9.32
C LEU A 65 -11.25 9.07 8.18
N PRO A 66 -12.08 9.41 7.18
CA PRO A 66 -12.32 8.53 6.03
C PRO A 66 -11.05 8.24 5.23
N SER A 67 -10.21 9.25 4.98
CA SER A 67 -8.94 9.08 4.26
C SER A 67 -7.96 8.20 5.03
N ALA A 68 -7.85 8.37 6.35
CA ALA A 68 -7.04 7.52 7.21
C ALA A 68 -7.49 6.06 7.17
N PHE A 69 -8.81 5.83 7.15
CA PHE A 69 -9.35 4.48 7.03
C PHE A 69 -9.10 3.84 5.66
N ASP A 70 -9.23 4.59 4.56
CA ASP A 70 -8.92 4.06 3.22
C ASP A 70 -7.42 3.74 3.09
N ALA A 71 -6.55 4.63 3.55
CA ALA A 71 -5.10 4.41 3.54
C ALA A 71 -4.68 3.19 4.38
N TYR A 72 -5.30 3.00 5.56
CA TYR A 72 -5.08 1.81 6.38
C TYR A 72 -5.48 0.52 5.63
N ARG A 73 -6.68 0.53 5.03
CA ARG A 73 -7.23 -0.60 4.28
C ARG A 73 -6.37 -0.96 3.09
N ASP A 74 -5.92 0.03 2.33
CA ASP A 74 -5.02 -0.14 1.20
C ASP A 74 -3.69 -0.78 1.59
N ALA A 75 -3.04 -0.23 2.62
CA ALA A 75 -1.77 -0.75 3.09
C ALA A 75 -1.88 -2.21 3.52
N LYS A 76 -2.99 -2.58 4.17
CA LYS A 76 -3.29 -3.97 4.54
C LYS A 76 -3.49 -4.86 3.30
N ARG A 77 -4.27 -4.40 2.31
CA ARG A 77 -4.53 -5.13 1.06
C ARG A 77 -3.24 -5.38 0.27
N TYR A 78 -2.38 -4.36 0.15
CA TYR A 78 -1.09 -4.47 -0.53
C TYR A 78 -0.17 -5.52 0.12
N ASN A 79 -0.06 -5.51 1.45
CA ASN A 79 0.74 -6.52 2.16
C ASN A 79 0.20 -7.95 1.96
N MET A 80 -1.12 -8.11 1.85
CA MET A 80 -1.73 -9.42 1.55
C MET A 80 -1.37 -9.91 0.13
N HIS A 81 -1.40 -9.03 -0.88
CA HIS A 81 -0.98 -9.38 -2.24
C HIS A 81 0.49 -9.82 -2.30
N ILE A 82 1.38 -9.15 -1.57
CA ILE A 82 2.78 -9.57 -1.47
C ILE A 82 2.87 -10.96 -0.83
N LYS A 83 2.14 -11.20 0.26
CA LYS A 83 2.14 -12.51 0.94
C LYS A 83 1.64 -13.64 0.01
N ILE A 84 0.61 -13.38 -0.79
CA ILE A 84 0.10 -14.36 -1.77
C ILE A 84 1.15 -14.64 -2.85
N ARG A 85 1.75 -13.60 -3.44
CA ARG A 85 2.83 -13.77 -4.44
C ARG A 85 4.04 -14.51 -3.89
N GLU A 86 4.40 -14.27 -2.62
CA GLU A 86 5.44 -15.03 -1.91
C GLU A 86 5.06 -16.51 -1.76
N MET A 87 3.79 -16.81 -1.41
CA MET A 87 3.29 -18.18 -1.30
C MET A 87 3.22 -18.88 -2.66
N GLU A 88 2.78 -18.20 -3.71
CA GLU A 88 2.77 -18.72 -5.09
C GLU A 88 4.18 -19.03 -5.56
N ARG A 89 5.15 -18.10 -5.40
CA ARG A 89 6.55 -18.36 -5.75
C ARG A 89 7.10 -19.60 -5.03
N LYS A 90 6.76 -19.80 -3.75
CA LYS A 90 7.14 -21.02 -3.01
C LYS A 90 6.47 -22.28 -3.55
N ARG A 91 5.29 -22.19 -4.16
CA ARG A 91 4.60 -23.35 -4.76
C ARG A 91 5.08 -23.66 -6.18
N VAL A 92 5.48 -22.66 -6.96
CA VAL A 92 5.91 -22.83 -8.36
C VAL A 92 7.13 -23.74 -8.44
N GLY A 93 8.00 -23.77 -7.42
CA GLY A 93 9.16 -24.66 -7.37
C GLY A 93 8.91 -26.12 -7.02
N ASN A 94 7.65 -26.58 -6.89
CA ASN A 94 7.33 -27.86 -6.25
C ASN A 94 7.21 -29.07 -7.18
N VAL A 95 7.21 -28.90 -8.50
CA VAL A 95 7.06 -30.02 -9.44
C VAL A 95 7.94 -29.79 -10.67
N CYS A 96 8.70 -30.81 -11.08
CA CYS A 96 9.47 -30.77 -12.31
C CYS A 96 8.54 -30.89 -13.54
N PRO A 97 8.59 -29.97 -14.52
CA PRO A 97 7.75 -30.03 -15.71
C PRO A 97 8.10 -31.17 -16.67
N GLU A 98 9.27 -31.81 -16.52
CA GLU A 98 9.70 -32.91 -17.40
C GLU A 98 9.42 -34.30 -16.83
N CYS A 99 9.73 -34.52 -15.56
CA CYS A 99 9.59 -35.84 -14.94
C CYS A 99 8.45 -35.93 -13.91
N GLY A 100 7.76 -34.82 -13.63
CA GLY A 100 6.68 -34.77 -12.63
C GLY A 100 7.13 -34.95 -11.18
N ALA A 101 8.45 -35.07 -10.92
CA ALA A 101 8.98 -35.26 -9.58
C ALA A 101 8.66 -34.06 -8.70
N LYS A 102 8.26 -34.33 -7.45
CA LYS A 102 8.03 -33.29 -6.45
C LYS A 102 9.38 -32.70 -6.06
N LEU A 103 9.51 -31.39 -6.22
CA LEU A 103 10.69 -30.62 -5.91
C LEU A 103 10.44 -29.91 -4.58
N GLU A 104 11.46 -29.78 -3.75
CA GLU A 104 11.37 -29.01 -2.51
C GLU A 104 12.13 -27.70 -2.67
N GLY A 105 11.45 -26.58 -2.45
CA GLY A 105 12.05 -25.26 -2.51
C GLY A 105 12.16 -24.71 -3.94
N ASN A 106 13.32 -24.18 -4.31
CA ASN A 106 13.55 -23.58 -5.63
C ASN A 106 14.87 -24.08 -6.26
N PRO A 107 15.02 -25.40 -6.49
CA PRO A 107 16.28 -25.97 -6.97
C PRO A 107 16.54 -25.52 -8.42
N ARG A 108 17.79 -25.15 -8.74
CA ARG A 108 18.18 -24.74 -10.11
C ARG A 108 18.19 -25.92 -11.10
N PHE A 109 18.26 -27.15 -10.59
CA PHE A 109 18.27 -28.39 -11.36
C PHE A 109 17.39 -29.43 -10.69
N CYS A 110 16.71 -30.27 -11.47
CA CYS A 110 15.91 -31.36 -10.95
C CYS A 110 16.83 -32.48 -10.40
N PRO A 111 16.68 -32.93 -9.14
CA PRO A 111 17.49 -34.01 -8.56
C PRO A 111 17.17 -35.39 -9.14
N GLN A 112 16.05 -35.55 -9.87
CA GLN A 112 15.66 -36.82 -10.50
C GLN A 112 16.06 -36.91 -11.97
N CYS A 113 15.83 -35.86 -12.77
CA CYS A 113 16.11 -35.89 -14.23
C CYS A 113 17.27 -35.01 -14.67
N GLY A 114 17.87 -34.20 -13.78
CA GLY A 114 19.00 -33.32 -14.11
C GLY A 114 18.65 -32.07 -14.93
N LYS A 115 17.38 -31.89 -15.34
CA LYS A 115 16.97 -30.71 -16.11
C LYS A 115 17.15 -29.42 -15.35
N LYS A 116 17.67 -28.41 -16.04
CA LYS A 116 17.76 -27.04 -15.55
C LYS A 116 16.37 -26.43 -15.42
N LEU A 117 16.04 -25.98 -14.22
CA LEU A 117 14.78 -25.33 -13.90
C LEU A 117 15.02 -23.81 -13.88
N VAL A 118 14.20 -23.08 -14.62
CA VAL A 118 14.23 -21.61 -14.68
C VAL A 118 12.97 -21.13 -13.98
N TRP A 119 13.14 -20.61 -12.77
CA TRP A 119 12.08 -20.08 -11.91
C TRP A 119 12.10 -18.55 -11.89
#